data_AF-A0A6P9B526-F1
#
_entry.id   AF-A0A6P9B526-F1
#
_cell.length_a   1.000
_cell.length_b   1.000
_cell.length_c   1.000
_cell.angle_alpha   90.00
_cell.angle_beta   90.00
_cell.angle_gamma   90.00
#
_symmetry.space_group_name_H-M   'P 1'
#
loop_
_entity.id
_entity.type
_entity.pdbx_description
1 polymer ?
#
loop_
_entity_poly.entity_id
_entity_poly.type
_entity_poly.pdbx_seq_one_letter_code
_entity_poly.pdbx_strand_id
1 'polypeptide(L)'
;MDNLVIKSRGKLLQKYLSDEDKELQALYALQALVVKLDQPANLLRMFFDALYDEDVIKEDAFYKWESSKDPAEQQGKGVALKSVTAFYTWLREAEDESDNN
;
A
#
# COMPACT_ATOMS: atom_id res chain seq x y z
N MET A 1 11.47 12.34 7.86
CA MET A 1 12.52 11.45 8.41
C MET A 1 12.03 10.00 8.50
N ASP A 2 10.73 9.77 8.57
CA ASP A 2 10.17 8.45 8.95
C ASP A 2 10.25 7.37 7.86
N ASN A 3 10.32 7.72 6.57
CA ASN A 3 10.43 6.74 5.49
C ASN A 3 11.84 6.16 5.26
N LEU A 4 12.89 6.73 5.87
CA LEU A 4 14.28 6.33 5.62
C LEU A 4 14.54 4.84 5.91
N VAL A 5 13.84 4.28 6.90
CA VAL A 5 13.99 2.86 7.27
C VAL A 5 13.43 1.95 6.17
N ILE A 6 12.26 2.26 5.61
CA ILE A 6 11.66 1.47 4.53
C ILE A 6 12.54 1.54 3.30
N LYS A 7 12.99 2.74 2.91
CA LYS A 7 13.91 2.95 1.79
C LYS A 7 15.19 2.12 1.94
N SER A 8 15.81 2.15 3.13
CA SER A 8 17.02 1.34 3.39
C SER A 8 16.80 -0.17 3.28
N ARG A 9 15.55 -0.64 3.41
CA ARG A 9 15.16 -2.05 3.35
C ARG A 9 14.46 -2.42 2.04
N GLY A 10 14.27 -1.49 1.09
CA GLY A 10 13.54 -1.70 -0.16
C GLY A 10 14.01 -2.94 -0.91
N LYS A 11 15.32 -3.06 -1.19
CA LYS A 11 15.92 -4.24 -1.86
C LYS A 11 15.65 -5.56 -1.15
N LEU A 12 15.61 -5.55 0.18
CA LEU A 12 15.30 -6.76 0.95
C LEU A 12 13.82 -7.09 0.82
N LEU A 13 12.94 -6.10 0.92
CA LEU A 13 11.49 -6.28 0.78
C LEU A 13 11.14 -6.80 -0.62
N GLN A 14 11.69 -6.19 -1.69
CA GLN A 14 11.54 -6.65 -3.08
C GLN A 14 11.93 -8.13 -3.26
N LYS A 15 12.99 -8.59 -2.58
CA LYS A 15 13.42 -9.99 -2.65
C LYS A 15 12.36 -10.96 -2.10
N TYR A 16 11.58 -10.53 -1.10
CA TYR A 16 10.56 -11.38 -0.46
C TYR A 16 9.16 -11.15 -1.01
N LEU A 17 8.84 -9.95 -1.49
CA LEU A 17 7.60 -9.58 -2.14
C LEU A 17 7.76 -9.76 -3.66
N SER A 18 8.10 -10.99 -4.04
CA SER A 18 8.56 -11.35 -5.39
C SER A 18 7.44 -11.49 -6.42
N ASP A 19 6.20 -11.56 -5.96
CA ASP A 19 5.00 -11.76 -6.76
C ASP A 19 3.83 -11.00 -6.15
N GLU A 20 2.82 -10.80 -6.97
CA GLU A 20 1.66 -9.98 -6.66
C GLU A 20 0.85 -10.51 -5.46
N ASP A 21 0.77 -11.83 -5.27
CA ASP A 21 0.08 -12.41 -4.11
C ASP A 21 0.79 -12.02 -2.82
N LYS A 22 2.14 -12.08 -2.79
CA LYS A 22 2.91 -11.64 -1.62
C LYS A 22 2.84 -10.13 -1.40
N GLU A 23 2.88 -9.33 -2.47
CA GLU A 23 2.68 -7.88 -2.41
C GLU A 23 1.31 -7.55 -1.79
N LEU A 24 0.25 -8.20 -2.25
CA LEU A 24 -1.11 -8.05 -1.74
C LEU A 24 -1.21 -8.46 -0.25
N GLN A 25 -0.59 -9.57 0.12
CA GLN A 25 -0.52 -10.01 1.53
C GLN A 25 0.22 -9.00 2.42
N ALA A 26 1.25 -8.30 1.90
CA ALA A 26 1.91 -7.23 2.64
C ALA A 26 0.96 -6.05 2.91
N LEU A 27 0.09 -5.69 1.95
CA LEU A 27 -0.92 -4.64 2.13
C LEU A 27 -1.97 -5.02 3.19
N TYR A 28 -2.42 -6.28 3.21
CA TYR A 28 -3.30 -6.78 4.27
C TYR A 28 -2.61 -6.77 5.64
N ALA A 29 -1.34 -7.17 5.71
CA ALA A 29 -0.57 -7.12 6.95
C ALA A 29 -0.43 -5.68 7.49
N LEU A 30 -0.24 -4.69 6.61
CA LEU A 30 -0.19 -3.28 7.00
C LEU A 30 -1.54 -2.77 7.49
N GLN A 31 -2.64 -3.14 6.84
CA GLN A 31 -3.99 -2.85 7.32
C GLN A 31 -4.21 -3.41 8.72
N ALA A 32 -3.88 -4.69 8.95
CA ALA A 32 -4.02 -5.34 10.25
C ALA A 32 -3.13 -4.67 11.32
N LEU A 33 -1.91 -4.27 10.97
CA LEU A 33 -1.01 -3.54 11.86
C LEU A 33 -1.58 -2.20 12.29
N VAL A 34 -2.11 -1.42 11.34
CA VAL A 34 -2.70 -0.10 11.63
C VAL A 34 -3.93 -0.23 12.53
N VAL A 35 -4.75 -1.27 12.34
CA VAL A 35 -5.87 -1.59 13.24
C VAL A 35 -5.36 -1.90 14.64
N LYS A 36 -4.32 -2.75 14.75
CA LYS A 36 -3.73 -3.14 16.04
C LYS A 36 -3.13 -1.95 16.80
N LEU A 37 -2.71 -0.91 16.10
CA LEU A 37 -2.15 0.32 16.67
C LEU A 37 -3.20 1.41 16.93
N ASP A 38 -4.49 1.09 16.88
CA ASP A 38 -5.60 2.03 17.06
C ASP A 38 -5.61 3.18 16.03
N GLN A 39 -5.27 2.86 14.78
CA GLN A 39 -5.44 3.73 13.61
C GLN A 39 -4.69 5.06 13.70
N PRO A 40 -3.35 5.04 13.88
CA PRO A 40 -2.55 6.25 13.91
C PRO A 40 -2.67 7.01 12.57
N ALA A 41 -2.88 8.32 12.67
CA ALA A 41 -3.01 9.18 11.50
C ALA A 41 -1.77 9.07 10.60
N ASN A 42 -1.99 9.06 9.29
CA ASN A 42 -0.97 9.05 8.23
C ASN A 42 -0.04 7.83 8.17
N LEU A 43 -0.10 6.87 9.11
CA LEU A 43 0.83 5.73 9.12
C LEU A 43 0.68 4.85 7.88
N LEU A 44 -0.55 4.45 7.54
CA LEU A 44 -0.79 3.61 6.37
C LEU A 44 -0.39 4.32 5.07
N ARG A 45 -0.73 5.61 4.98
CA ARG A 45 -0.36 6.47 3.85
C ARG A 45 1.15 6.51 3.66
N MET A 46 1.90 6.77 4.73
CA MET A 46 3.36 6.79 4.71
C MET A 46 3.96 5.48 4.20
N PHE A 47 3.41 4.33 4.63
CA PHE A 47 3.83 3.02 4.12
C PHE A 47 3.53 2.86 2.63
N PHE A 48 2.33 3.22 2.18
CA PHE A 48 1.94 3.10 0.77
C PHE A 48 2.86 3.93 -0.14
N ASP A 49 3.10 5.20 0.22
CA ASP A 49 4.02 6.07 -0.52
C ASP A 49 5.41 5.43 -0.60
N ALA A 50 5.95 4.95 0.52
CA ALA A 50 7.30 4.39 0.56
C ALA A 50 7.44 3.06 -0.19
N LEU A 51 6.40 2.22 -0.20
CA LEU A 51 6.43 0.93 -0.88
C LEU A 51 6.23 1.08 -2.38
N TYR A 52 5.48 2.10 -2.81
CA TYR A 52 5.38 2.49 -4.21
C TYR A 52 6.68 3.11 -4.71
N ASP A 53 7.20 4.15 -4.03
CA ASP A 53 8.44 4.87 -4.39
C ASP A 53 9.66 3.94 -4.58
N GLU A 54 9.70 2.85 -3.81
CA GLU A 54 10.83 1.92 -3.78
C GLU A 54 10.57 0.67 -4.65
N ASP A 55 9.57 0.68 -5.53
CA ASP A 55 9.21 -0.45 -6.41
C ASP A 55 9.01 -1.78 -5.64
N VAL A 56 8.54 -1.70 -4.39
CA VAL A 56 8.35 -2.88 -3.53
C VAL A 56 6.99 -3.52 -3.78
N ILE A 57 5.97 -2.70 -4.04
CA ILE A 57 4.61 -3.12 -4.36
C ILE A 57 4.20 -2.43 -5.65
N LYS A 58 3.73 -3.22 -6.60
CA LYS A 58 3.27 -2.73 -7.90
C LYS A 58 1.89 -2.12 -7.79
N GLU A 59 1.61 -1.23 -8.74
CA GLU A 59 0.32 -0.56 -8.88
C GLU A 59 -0.87 -1.54 -8.88
N ASP A 60 -0.77 -2.64 -9.63
CA ASP A 60 -1.80 -3.69 -9.69
C ASP A 60 -2.15 -4.27 -8.31
N ALA A 61 -1.17 -4.46 -7.44
CA ALA A 61 -1.39 -4.99 -6.09
C ALA A 61 -2.13 -3.97 -5.22
N PHE A 62 -1.86 -2.68 -5.37
CA PHE A 62 -2.63 -1.62 -4.69
C PHE A 62 -4.09 -1.61 -5.16
N TYR A 63 -4.37 -1.71 -6.46
CA TYR A 63 -5.75 -1.75 -6.96
C TYR A 63 -6.48 -3.05 -6.58
N LYS A 64 -5.78 -4.19 -6.57
CA LYS A 64 -6.34 -5.46 -6.07
C LYS A 64 -6.67 -5.38 -4.59
N TRP A 65 -5.80 -4.79 -3.78
CA TRP A 65 -6.12 -4.53 -2.39
C TRP A 65 -7.35 -3.64 -2.29
N GLU A 66 -7.39 -2.50 -2.97
CA GLU A 66 -8.50 -1.53 -2.90
C GLU A 66 -9.86 -2.16 -3.21
N SER A 67 -9.92 -2.94 -4.30
CA SER A 67 -11.14 -3.58 -4.80
C SER A 67 -11.48 -4.91 -4.12
N SER A 68 -10.61 -5.43 -3.25
CA SER A 68 -10.77 -6.73 -2.60
C SER A 68 -12.05 -6.82 -1.77
N LYS A 69 -12.79 -7.91 -2.00
CA LYS A 69 -14.01 -8.29 -1.27
C LYS A 69 -13.84 -9.56 -0.46
N ASP A 70 -12.59 -10.02 -0.26
CA ASP A 70 -12.32 -11.22 0.54
C ASP A 70 -12.87 -11.00 1.97
N PRO A 71 -13.82 -11.84 2.44
CA PRO A 71 -14.39 -11.73 3.78
C PRO A 71 -13.34 -11.78 4.90
N ALA A 72 -12.23 -12.50 4.69
CA ALA A 72 -11.16 -12.61 5.69
C ALA A 72 -10.41 -11.28 5.88
N GLU A 73 -10.40 -10.42 4.87
CA GLU A 73 -9.56 -9.22 4.80
C GLU A 73 -10.35 -7.92 5.00
N GLN A 74 -11.63 -8.00 5.41
CA GLN A 74 -12.47 -6.82 5.59
C GLN A 74 -12.24 -6.08 6.92
N GLN A 75 -11.58 -6.71 7.90
CA GLN A 75 -11.38 -6.10 9.20
C GLN A 75 -10.48 -4.85 9.10
N GLY A 76 -11.04 -3.68 9.45
CA GLY A 76 -10.34 -2.40 9.38
C GLY A 76 -10.23 -1.79 7.98
N LYS A 77 -10.71 -2.50 6.94
CA LYS A 77 -10.62 -2.08 5.54
C LYS A 77 -11.21 -0.70 5.29
N GLY A 78 -12.40 -0.42 5.82
CA GLY A 78 -13.08 0.85 5.61
C GLY A 78 -12.32 2.06 6.18
N VAL A 79 -11.64 1.91 7.32
CA VAL A 79 -10.82 3.00 7.87
C VAL A 79 -9.49 3.11 7.13
N ALA A 80 -8.87 1.97 6.81
CA ALA A 80 -7.68 1.93 5.98
C ALA A 80 -7.89 2.68 4.65
N LEU A 81 -8.95 2.36 3.90
CA LEU A 81 -9.31 3.04 2.64
C LEU A 81 -9.46 4.56 2.79
N LYS A 82 -10.14 5.03 3.85
CA LYS A 82 -10.28 6.47 4.13
C LYS A 82 -8.92 7.14 4.36
N SER A 83 -7.98 6.45 5.00
CA SER A 83 -6.65 7.00 5.30
C SER A 83 -5.72 7.11 4.08
N VAL A 84 -5.97 6.33 3.04
CA VAL A 84 -5.15 6.29 1.81
C VAL A 84 -5.87 6.83 0.58
N THR A 85 -7.05 7.45 0.74
CA THR A 85 -7.82 8.01 -0.38
C THR A 85 -6.97 8.94 -1.27
N ALA A 86 -6.18 9.83 -0.65
CA ALA A 86 -5.31 10.74 -1.39
C ALA A 86 -4.15 10.04 -2.13
N PHE A 87 -3.71 8.86 -1.69
CA PHE A 87 -2.73 8.05 -2.43
C PHE A 87 -3.36 7.52 -3.72
N TYR A 88 -4.56 6.96 -3.64
CA TYR A 88 -5.27 6.43 -4.80
C TYR A 88 -5.77 7.50 -5.77
N THR A 89 -6.07 8.71 -5.30
CA THR A 89 -6.34 9.85 -6.19
C THR A 89 -5.10 10.14 -7.03
N TRP A 90 -3.96 10.31 -6.38
CA TRP A 90 -2.69 10.57 -7.06
C TRP A 90 -2.28 9.43 -8.02
N LEU A 91 -2.46 8.18 -7.60
CA LEU A 91 -2.09 7.00 -8.39
C LEU A 91 -2.81 6.98 -9.75
N ARG A 92 -4.12 7.26 -9.76
CA ARG A 92 -4.92 7.32 -10.98
C ARG A 92 -4.56 8.53 -11.85
N GLU A 93 -4.27 9.68 -11.24
CA GLU A 93 -3.83 10.88 -11.97
C GLU A 93 -2.49 10.62 -12.70
N ALA A 94 -1.57 9.88 -12.08
CA ALA A 94 -0.30 9.51 -12.70
C ALA A 94 -0.47 8.50 -13.84
N GLU A 95 -1.40 7.55 -13.72
CA GLU A 95 -1.76 6.59 -14.76
C GLU A 95 -2.28 7.31 -16.02
N ASP A 96 -3.27 8.20 -15.84
CA ASP A 96 -3.87 9.01 -16.92
C ASP A 96 -2.84 9.91 -17.65
N GLU A 97 -1.83 10.43 -16.94
CA GLU A 97 -0.74 11.22 -17.53
C GLU A 97 0.23 10.36 -18.36
N SER A 98 0.42 9.10 -17.98
CA SER A 98 1.34 8.18 -18.66
C SER A 98 0.79 7.63 -19.99
N ASP A 99 -0.53 7.42 -20.08
CA ASP A 99 -1.20 6.90 -21.28
C ASP A 99 -1.42 7.98 -22.37
N ASN A 100 -1.37 9.26 -22.00
CA ASN A 100 -1.58 10.39 -22.91
C ASN A 100 -0.30 10.95 -23.56
N ASN A 101 0.83 10.23 -23.45
CA ASN A 101 2.13 10.61 -24.01
C ASN A 101 2.78 9.47 -24.80
#